data_AF-A0A945BBB8-F1
#
_entry.id   AF-A0A945BBB8-F1
#
_cell.length_a   1.000
_cell.length_b   1.000
_cell.length_c   1.000
_cell.angle_alpha   90.00
_cell.angle_beta   90.00
_cell.angle_gamma   90.00
#
_symmetry.space_group_name_H-M   'P 1'
#
loop_
_entity.id
_entity.type
_entity.pdbx_description
1 polymer ?
#
loop_
_entity_poly.entity_id
_entity_poly.type
_entity_poly.pdbx_seq_one_letter_code
_entity_poly.pdbx_strand_id
1 'polypeptide(L)' 'PAGYPALGGQYADYIEKQLLAYRRGERDSGSNALIMQGVAANLSDKEIKAVANYISGLN' A
#
# COMPACT_ATOMS: atom_id res chain seq x y z
N PRO A 1 6.57 -7.72 -30.06
CA PRO A 1 7.08 -7.04 -28.85
C PRO A 1 5.95 -6.23 -28.19
N ALA A 2 5.20 -6.87 -27.28
CA ALA A 2 4.04 -6.26 -26.63
C ALA A 2 4.51 -5.29 -25.55
N GLY A 3 4.60 -4.00 -25.90
CA GLY A 3 4.93 -2.89 -25.02
C GLY A 3 3.74 -2.42 -24.19
N TYR A 4 3.06 -3.32 -23.50
CA TYR A 4 2.04 -2.96 -22.52
C TYR A 4 2.62 -3.15 -21.13
N PRO A 5 2.85 -2.08 -20.34
CA PRO A 5 3.23 -2.26 -18.94
C PRO A 5 2.12 -3.04 -18.24
N ALA A 6 2.49 -4.05 -17.45
CA ALA A 6 1.55 -4.84 -16.68
C ALA A 6 0.86 -3.96 -15.62
N LEU A 7 -0.27 -3.35 -15.98
CA LEU A 7 -1.05 -2.46 -15.11
C LEU A 7 -1.58 -3.19 -13.87
N GLY A 8 -1.78 -4.52 -13.94
CA GLY A 8 -2.34 -5.34 -12.85
C GLY A 8 -1.44 -5.54 -11.63
N GLY A 9 -0.15 -5.20 -11.71
CA GLY A 9 0.78 -5.24 -10.57
C GLY A 9 1.15 -3.84 -10.03
N GLN A 10 0.87 -2.80 -10.80
CA GLN A 10 1.27 -1.43 -10.46
C GLN A 10 0.48 -0.90 -9.25
N TYR A 11 -0.76 -1.37 -9.07
CA TYR A 11 -1.61 -1.02 -7.94
C TYR A 11 -1.12 -1.64 -6.62
N ALA A 12 -0.68 -2.90 -6.62
CA ALA A 12 -0.10 -3.53 -5.44
C ALA A 12 1.16 -2.77 -4.96
N ASP A 13 2.10 -2.48 -5.86
CA ASP A 13 3.31 -1.73 -5.54
C ASP A 13 3.00 -0.32 -5.01
N TYR A 14 1.97 0.32 -5.57
CA TYR A 14 1.52 1.63 -5.09
C TYR A 14 0.93 1.53 -3.68
N ILE A 15 0.04 0.58 -3.42
CA ILE A 15 -0.59 0.36 -2.11
C ILE A 15 0.47 0.02 -1.06
N GLU A 16 1.43 -0.85 -1.39
CA GLU A 16 2.57 -1.19 -0.53
C GLU A 16 3.37 0.06 -0.15
N LYS A 17 3.75 0.88 -1.14
CA LYS A 17 4.48 2.14 -0.89
C LYS A 17 3.68 3.10 -0.02
N GLN A 18 2.36 3.21 -0.22
CA GLN A 18 1.52 4.07 0.60
C GLN A 18 1.44 3.58 2.06
N LEU A 19 1.23 2.28 2.27
CA LEU A 19 1.18 1.68 3.61
C LEU A 19 2.52 1.86 4.34
N LEU A 20 3.64 1.69 3.65
CA LEU A 20 4.97 1.96 4.21
C LEU A 20 5.16 3.44 4.56
N ALA A 21 4.70 4.36 3.70
CA ALA A 21 4.77 5.79 3.96
C ALA A 21 3.90 6.21 5.16
N TYR A 22 2.71 5.61 5.32
CA TYR A 22 1.90 5.78 6.53
C TYR A 22 2.64 5.24 7.77
N ARG A 23 3.21 4.03 7.71
CA ARG A 23 3.95 3.48 8.84
C ARG A 23 5.16 4.32 9.25
N ARG A 24 5.83 4.96 8.29
CA ARG A 24 6.96 5.87 8.53
C ARG A 24 6.54 7.27 8.96
N GLY A 25 5.25 7.58 8.97
CA GLY A 25 4.75 8.91 9.29
C GLY A 25 4.99 9.94 8.19
N GLU A 26 5.46 9.53 7.01
CA GLU A 26 5.68 10.41 5.84
C GLU A 26 4.36 10.94 5.27
N ARG A 27 3.25 10.29 5.62
CA ARG A 27 1.89 10.74 5.31
C ARG A 27 1.14 11.02 6.61
N ASP A 28 1.11 12.28 7.01
CA ASP A 28 0.47 12.78 8.24
C ASP A 28 -0.69 13.76 7.97
N SER A 29 -0.93 14.08 6.71
CA SER A 29 -1.86 15.13 6.31
C SER A 29 -3.32 14.63 6.29
N GLY A 30 -4.03 14.86 7.40
CA GLY A 30 -5.49 14.66 7.53
C GLY A 30 -5.91 13.46 8.37
N SER A 31 -7.17 13.47 8.83
CA SER A 31 -7.72 12.47 9.76
C SER A 31 -7.63 11.03 9.24
N ASN A 32 -7.78 10.84 7.93
CA ASN A 32 -7.66 9.53 7.30
C ASN A 32 -6.21 9.01 7.29
N ALA A 33 -5.23 9.91 7.21
CA ALA A 33 -3.83 9.54 7.28
C ALA A 33 -3.51 8.97 8.67
N LEU A 34 -3.96 9.63 9.75
CA LEU A 34 -3.77 9.15 11.13
C LEU A 34 -4.37 7.76 11.38
N ILE A 35 -5.55 7.48 10.82
CA ILE A 35 -6.17 6.14 10.89
C ILE A 35 -5.27 5.12 10.19
N MET A 36 -4.81 5.42 8.97
CA MET A 36 -3.95 4.52 8.20
C MET A 36 -2.56 4.35 8.83
N GLN A 37 -2.03 5.37 9.54
CA GLN A 37 -0.81 5.25 10.34
C GLN A 37 -1.00 4.26 11.48
N GLY A 38 -2.12 4.34 12.22
CA GLY A 38 -2.43 3.41 13.30
C GLY A 38 -2.59 1.96 12.80
N VAL A 39 -3.21 1.77 11.64
CA VAL A 39 -3.31 0.45 11.01
C VAL A 39 -1.93 -0.04 10.57
N ALA A 40 -1.18 0.77 9.83
CA ALA A 40 0.12 0.37 9.28
C ALA A 40 1.19 0.16 10.37
N ALA A 41 1.09 0.85 11.51
CA ALA A 41 1.97 0.65 12.67
C ALA A 41 1.89 -0.77 13.25
N ASN A 42 0.75 -1.45 13.08
CA ASN A 42 0.55 -2.82 13.55
C ASN A 42 0.90 -3.89 12.51
N LEU A 43 1.38 -3.50 11.32
CA LEU A 43 1.70 -4.43 10.23
C LEU A 43 3.22 -4.55 10.02
N SER A 44 3.68 -5.79 9.94
CA SER A 44 5.02 -6.12 9.44
C SER A 44 5.13 -5.93 7.93
N ASP A 45 6.36 -5.87 7.41
CA ASP A 45 6.62 -5.70 5.96
C ASP A 45 5.96 -6.80 5.12
N LYS A 46 5.95 -8.02 5.65
CA LYS A 46 5.31 -9.18 5.00
C LYS A 46 3.81 -9.01 4.93
N GLU A 47 3.18 -8.51 6.00
CA GLU A 47 1.74 -8.29 6.06
C GLU A 47 1.32 -7.12 5.17
N ILE A 48 2.10 -6.03 5.13
CA ILE A 48 1.86 -4.91 4.21
C ILE A 48 1.84 -5.39 2.76
N LYS A 49 2.81 -6.21 2.37
CA LYS A 49 2.87 -6.79 1.02
C LYS A 49 1.70 -7.72 0.74
N ALA A 50 1.31 -8.54 1.71
CA ALA A 50 0.16 -9.43 1.58
C ALA A 50 -1.16 -8.65 1.40
N VAL A 51 -1.36 -7.60 2.20
CA VAL A 51 -2.53 -6.70 2.11
C VAL A 51 -2.55 -5.96 0.77
N ALA A 52 -1.41 -5.44 0.32
CA ALA A 52 -1.30 -4.75 -0.96
C ALA A 52 -1.68 -5.67 -2.14
N ASN A 53 -1.19 -6.91 -2.13
CA ASN A 53 -1.53 -7.92 -3.13
C ASN A 53 -3.01 -8.31 -3.06
N TYR A 54 -3.56 -8.47 -1.86
CA TYR A 54 -4.98 -8.79 -1.65
C TYR A 54 -5.89 -7.68 -2.20
N ILE A 55 -5.63 -6.42 -1.85
CA ILE A 55 -6.40 -5.26 -2.31
C ILE A 55 -6.30 -5.11 -3.84
N SER A 56 -5.11 -5.33 -4.41
CA SER A 56 -4.91 -5.27 -5.86
C SER A 56 -5.60 -6.42 -6.62
N GLY A 57 -5.92 -7.52 -5.96
CA GLY A 57 -6.65 -8.66 -6.54
C GLY A 57 -8.18 -8.58 -6.33
N LEU A 58 -8.63 -7.68 -5.46
CA LEU A 58 -10.04 -7.43 -5.14
C LEU A 58 -10.62 -6.45 -6.19
N ASN A 59 -10.94 -6.97 -7.37
CA ASN A 59 -11.74 -6.25 -8.38
C ASN A 59 -13.24 -6.40 -8.10
#